data_AF-U6D814-F1
#
_entry.id   AF-U6D814-F1
#
_cell.length_a   1.000
_cell.length_b   1.000
_cell.length_c   1.000
_cell.angle_alpha   90.00
_cell.angle_beta   90.00
_cell.angle_gamma   90.00
#
_symmetry.space_group_name_H-M   'P 1'
#
loop_
_entity.id
_entity.type
_entity.pdbx_description
1 polymer ?
#
loop_
_entity_poly.entity_id
_entity_poly.type
_entity_poly.pdbx_seq_one_letter_code
_entity_poly.pdbx_strand_id
1 'polypeptide(L)'
;TNIPGNSVAQGQETCPYLPPFPARGSGFHRFAFLLFKQDKPIDFSGDTRPSPCYQLAQRTFRTFDFYKKHQEAMTPAGLAFFQCRWDDSVTHIFHQLLDMREPVFEFVRPPPYHPKQKRFPHRQPLRYLDRYRDSHEPTYGIY
;
A
#
# COMPACT_ATOMS: atom_id res chain seq x y z
N THR A 1 14.20 -10.91 16.62
CA THR A 1 15.49 -11.40 16.10
C THR A 1 16.09 -12.36 17.11
N ASN A 2 17.09 -13.17 16.71
CA ASN A 2 17.80 -14.08 17.62
C ASN A 2 16.85 -14.99 18.42
N ILE A 3 15.89 -15.61 17.74
CA ILE A 3 14.87 -16.48 18.36
C ILE A 3 15.51 -17.83 18.70
N PRO A 4 15.50 -18.28 19.97
CA PRO A 4 16.05 -19.58 20.34
C PRO A 4 15.07 -20.70 19.96
N GLY A 5 15.40 -21.44 18.89
CA GLY A 5 14.58 -22.55 18.40
C GLY A 5 13.16 -22.10 18.04
N ASN A 6 12.17 -22.67 18.72
CA ASN A 6 10.74 -22.40 18.47
C ASN A 6 10.15 -21.34 19.42
N SER A 7 10.94 -20.83 20.37
CA SER A 7 10.47 -19.95 21.43
C SER A 7 10.43 -18.49 20.99
N VAL A 8 9.44 -18.12 20.16
CA VAL A 8 9.30 -16.77 19.59
C VAL A 8 9.32 -15.67 20.66
N ALA A 9 8.68 -15.90 21.80
CA ALA A 9 8.62 -14.94 22.92
C ALA A 9 9.98 -14.66 23.59
N GLN A 10 10.97 -15.53 23.40
CA GLN A 10 12.34 -15.34 23.92
C GLN A 10 13.25 -14.60 22.94
N GLY A 11 12.77 -14.32 21.72
CA GLY A 11 13.49 -13.49 20.77
C GLY A 11 13.50 -12.01 21.17
N GLN A 12 14.46 -11.27 20.62
CA GLN A 12 14.54 -9.82 20.81
C GLN A 12 13.55 -9.11 19.88
N GLU A 13 12.67 -8.28 20.44
CA GLU A 13 11.75 -7.46 19.63
C GLU A 13 12.48 -6.22 19.10
N THR A 14 12.86 -6.24 17.82
CA THR A 14 13.52 -5.08 17.17
C THR A 14 12.54 -4.07 16.59
N CYS A 15 11.29 -4.46 16.40
CA CYS A 15 10.25 -3.66 15.77
C CYS A 15 8.90 -4.13 16.31
N PRO A 16 8.18 -3.31 17.10
CA PRO A 16 6.92 -3.74 17.68
C PRO A 16 5.87 -4.07 16.64
N TYR A 17 5.00 -5.03 16.91
CA TYR A 17 3.89 -5.34 16.00
C TYR A 17 3.04 -4.09 15.74
N LEU A 18 2.68 -3.88 14.48
CA LEU A 18 1.73 -2.86 14.04
C LEU A 18 0.72 -3.55 13.12
N PRO A 19 -0.59 -3.49 13.42
CA PRO A 19 -1.59 -4.12 12.57
C PRO A 19 -1.56 -3.54 11.15
N PRO A 20 -1.93 -4.31 10.13
CA PRO A 20 -2.00 -3.82 8.76
C PRO A 20 -3.08 -2.74 8.62
N PHE A 21 -2.76 -1.64 7.92
CA PHE A 21 -3.67 -0.51 7.65
C PHE A 21 -3.81 -0.23 6.14
N PRO A 22 -4.33 -1.19 5.33
CA PRO A 22 -4.56 -0.94 3.91
C PRO A 22 -5.55 0.22 3.72
N ALA A 23 -5.18 1.22 2.93
CA ALA A 23 -6.01 2.41 2.74
C ALA A 23 -7.34 2.09 2.04
N ARG A 24 -8.38 2.87 2.34
CA ARG A 24 -9.68 2.68 1.70
C ARG A 24 -9.57 2.92 0.19
N GLY A 25 -10.04 1.97 -0.60
CA GLY A 25 -10.04 2.06 -2.07
C GLY A 25 -8.69 1.80 -2.74
N SER A 26 -7.64 1.38 -2.00
CA SER A 26 -6.36 0.95 -2.59
C SER A 26 -6.36 -0.49 -3.11
N GLY A 27 -7.43 -1.25 -2.85
CA GLY A 27 -7.58 -2.65 -3.26
C GLY A 27 -7.02 -3.63 -2.23
N PHE A 28 -6.46 -4.75 -2.70
CA PHE A 28 -5.92 -5.81 -1.84
C PHE A 28 -4.41 -5.66 -1.66
N HIS A 29 -3.97 -5.64 -0.42
CA HIS A 29 -2.56 -5.61 -0.03
C HIS A 29 -2.10 -7.01 0.36
N ARG A 30 -0.81 -7.31 0.15
CA ARG A 30 -0.19 -8.58 0.53
C ARG A 30 0.82 -8.33 1.65
N PHE A 31 0.68 -9.08 2.74
CA PHE A 31 1.62 -9.06 3.86
C PHE A 31 2.31 -10.42 3.94
N ALA A 32 3.63 -10.41 4.03
CA ALA A 32 4.45 -11.62 4.02
C ALA A 32 5.21 -11.76 5.34
N PHE A 33 5.16 -12.96 5.90
CA PHE A 33 6.01 -13.43 6.98
C PHE A 33 7.21 -14.15 6.36
N LEU A 34 8.41 -13.64 6.66
CA LEU A 34 9.66 -14.23 6.23
C LEU A 34 10.37 -14.81 7.45
N LEU A 35 10.67 -16.10 7.38
CA LEU A 35 11.47 -16.78 8.40
C LEU A 35 12.89 -16.94 7.87
N PHE A 36 13.84 -16.35 8.59
CA PHE A 36 15.25 -16.49 8.30
C PHE A 36 15.91 -17.38 9.35
N LYS A 37 16.70 -18.36 8.89
CA LYS A 37 17.57 -19.15 9.74
C LYS A 37 18.90 -18.41 9.92
N GLN A 38 19.35 -18.28 11.16
CA GLN A 38 20.61 -17.63 11.51
C GLN A 38 21.64 -18.72 11.87
N ASP A 39 22.86 -18.60 11.34
CA ASP A 39 23.95 -19.55 11.65
C ASP A 39 24.70 -19.15 12.93
N LYS A 40 24.66 -17.86 13.28
CA LYS A 40 25.23 -17.28 14.50
C LYS A 40 24.36 -16.14 15.01
N PRO A 41 24.48 -15.73 16.29
CA PRO A 41 23.87 -14.51 16.78
C PRO A 41 24.32 -13.29 15.94
N ILE A 42 23.36 -12.45 15.53
CA ILE A 42 23.61 -11.25 14.73
C ILE A 42 23.20 -10.02 15.55
N ASP A 43 23.99 -8.95 15.46
CA ASP A 43 23.62 -7.65 16.01
C ASP A 43 22.70 -6.88 15.03
N PHE A 44 21.53 -6.48 15.53
CA PHE A 44 20.52 -5.71 14.80
C PHE A 44 20.34 -4.29 15.35
N SER A 45 21.29 -3.78 16.14
CA SER A 45 21.27 -2.44 16.72
C SER A 45 20.92 -1.35 15.69
N GLY A 46 21.50 -1.40 14.50
CA GLY A 46 21.24 -0.46 13.41
C GLY A 46 19.88 -0.57 12.71
N ASP A 47 19.17 -1.69 12.87
CA ASP A 47 17.84 -1.93 12.28
C ASP A 47 16.70 -1.91 13.34
N THR A 48 17.06 -1.64 14.60
CA THR A 48 16.13 -1.58 15.74
C THR A 48 15.33 -0.27 15.72
N ARG A 49 14.05 -0.37 16.07
CA ARG A 49 13.10 0.74 16.12
C ARG A 49 12.64 0.98 17.56
N PRO A 50 12.22 2.21 17.90
CA PRO A 50 11.67 2.49 19.22
C PRO A 50 10.40 1.67 19.51
N SER A 51 10.09 1.49 20.79
CA SER A 51 8.84 0.86 21.22
C SER A 51 8.05 1.83 22.12
N PRO A 52 6.85 2.29 21.70
CA PRO A 52 6.18 2.02 20.42
C PRO A 52 6.78 2.80 19.23
N CYS A 53 6.58 2.30 18.00
CA CYS A 53 6.96 3.00 16.77
C CYS A 53 5.74 3.22 15.88
N TYR A 54 5.19 4.44 15.88
CA TYR A 54 4.08 4.84 15.02
C TYR A 54 4.50 5.76 13.86
N GLN A 55 5.79 6.12 13.78
CA GLN A 55 6.30 6.97 12.71
C GLN A 55 6.54 6.16 11.42
N LEU A 56 5.75 6.45 10.37
CA LEU A 56 5.80 5.73 9.09
C LEU A 56 7.17 5.78 8.40
N ALA A 57 7.91 6.88 8.54
CA ALA A 57 9.26 7.00 8.01
C ALA A 57 10.22 5.96 8.60
N GLN A 58 10.14 5.70 9.91
CA GLN A 58 10.95 4.68 10.58
C GLN A 58 10.48 3.26 10.23
N ARG A 59 9.19 3.07 9.95
CA ARG A 59 8.61 1.79 9.52
C ARG A 59 8.95 1.46 8.06
N THR A 60 9.39 2.43 7.27
CA THR A 60 9.82 2.19 5.88
C THR A 60 10.99 1.22 5.86
N PHE A 61 10.84 0.12 5.12
CA PHE A 61 11.78 -0.99 5.16
C PHE A 61 11.90 -1.65 3.78
N ARG A 62 13.13 -2.02 3.42
CA ARG A 62 13.45 -2.74 2.18
C ARG A 62 14.13 -4.05 2.54
N THR A 63 13.40 -5.15 2.41
CA THR A 63 13.87 -6.49 2.77
C THR A 63 15.13 -6.90 2.00
N PHE A 64 15.25 -6.50 0.73
CA PHE A 64 16.42 -6.81 -0.09
C PHE A 64 17.71 -6.20 0.49
N ASP A 65 17.67 -4.93 0.87
CA ASP A 65 18.82 -4.23 1.45
C ASP A 65 19.17 -4.80 2.83
N PHE A 66 18.15 -5.15 3.63
CA PHE A 66 18.33 -5.83 4.91
C PHE A 66 19.01 -7.18 4.75
N TYR A 67 18.52 -8.04 3.84
CA TYR A 67 19.11 -9.34 3.61
C TYR A 67 20.54 -9.22 3.08
N LYS A 68 20.80 -8.31 2.14
CA LYS A 68 22.13 -8.09 1.57
C LYS A 68 23.18 -7.74 2.63
N LYS A 69 22.82 -7.00 3.69
CA LYS A 69 23.72 -6.69 4.81
C LYS A 69 24.08 -7.91 5.66
N HIS A 70 23.17 -8.89 5.77
CA HIS A 70 23.28 -9.99 6.72
C HIS A 70 23.36 -11.38 6.07
N GLN A 71 23.49 -11.44 4.73
CA GLN A 71 23.43 -12.68 3.93
C GLN A 71 24.48 -13.73 4.31
N GLU A 72 25.62 -13.31 4.88
CA GLU A 72 26.68 -14.24 5.29
C GLU A 72 26.35 -15.04 6.56
N ALA A 73 25.39 -14.56 7.36
CA ALA A 73 25.02 -15.14 8.64
C ALA A 73 23.56 -15.60 8.70
N MET A 74 22.81 -15.39 7.62
CA MET A 74 21.37 -15.54 7.58
C MET A 74 20.90 -16.10 6.23
N THR A 75 20.05 -17.12 6.26
CA THR A 75 19.49 -17.75 5.05
C THR A 75 17.95 -17.80 5.14
N PRO A 76 17.19 -17.47 4.07
CA PRO A 76 15.74 -17.61 4.07
C PRO A 76 15.33 -19.08 4.20
N ALA A 77 14.46 -19.39 5.15
CA ALA A 77 14.04 -20.76 5.47
C ALA A 77 12.53 -20.99 5.30
N GLY A 78 11.70 -19.94 5.45
CA GLY A 78 10.25 -20.07 5.35
C GLY A 78 9.58 -18.81 4.84
N LEU A 79 8.41 -19.01 4.23
CA LEU A 79 7.56 -17.96 3.68
C LEU A 79 6.09 -18.30 3.97
N ALA A 80 5.35 -17.35 4.50
CA ALA A 80 3.90 -17.36 4.52
C ALA A 80 3.40 -15.97 4.15
N PHE A 81 2.24 -15.85 3.53
CA PHE A 81 1.66 -14.55 3.24
C PHE A 81 0.14 -14.61 3.25
N PHE A 82 -0.48 -13.45 3.42
CA PHE A 82 -1.93 -13.28 3.40
C PHE A 82 -2.30 -12.00 2.68
N GLN A 83 -3.58 -11.92 2.30
CA GLN A 83 -4.16 -10.73 1.69
C GLN A 83 -5.02 -9.99 2.70
N CYS A 84 -4.92 -8.67 2.70
CA CYS A 84 -5.75 -7.77 3.48
C CYS A 84 -6.42 -6.76 2.58
N ARG A 85 -7.64 -6.39 2.96
CA ARG A 85 -8.36 -5.24 2.44
C ARG A 85 -8.70 -4.32 3.60
N TRP A 86 -9.10 -3.10 3.26
CA TRP A 86 -9.64 -2.16 4.23
C TRP A 86 -10.87 -2.74 4.95
N ASP A 87 -10.96 -2.46 6.25
CA ASP A 87 -12.13 -2.66 7.10
C ASP A 87 -12.24 -1.50 8.12
N ASP A 88 -13.28 -1.49 8.94
CA ASP A 88 -13.54 -0.40 9.90
C ASP A 88 -12.45 -0.27 10.98
N SER A 89 -11.66 -1.34 11.23
CA SER A 89 -10.57 -1.30 12.19
C SER A 89 -9.40 -0.42 11.73
N VAL A 90 -9.24 -0.24 10.41
CA VAL A 90 -8.17 0.57 9.83
C VAL A 90 -8.34 2.06 10.18
N THR A 91 -9.56 2.56 10.23
CA THR A 91 -9.86 3.95 10.62
C THR A 91 -9.38 4.23 12.05
N HIS A 92 -9.54 3.27 12.97
CA HIS A 92 -9.02 3.37 14.33
C HIS A 92 -7.48 3.45 14.36
N ILE A 93 -6.79 2.69 13.51
CA ILE A 93 -5.32 2.72 13.42
C ILE A 93 -4.83 4.11 12.98
N PHE A 94 -5.43 4.69 11.94
CA PHE A 94 -5.02 6.00 11.45
C PHE A 94 -5.23 7.11 12.49
N HIS A 95 -6.39 7.11 13.17
CA HIS A 95 -6.72 8.17 14.11
C HIS A 95 -6.09 8.01 15.49
N GLN A 96 -6.02 6.79 16.03
CA GLN A 96 -5.56 6.58 17.41
C GLN A 96 -4.09 6.19 17.51
N LEU A 97 -3.59 5.36 16.59
CA LEU A 97 -2.19 4.91 16.65
C LEU A 97 -1.26 5.83 15.87
N LEU A 98 -1.64 6.23 14.66
CA LEU A 98 -0.80 7.03 13.76
C LEU A 98 -1.03 8.54 13.89
N ASP A 99 -2.04 8.99 14.65
CA ASP A 99 -2.44 10.39 14.83
C ASP A 99 -2.51 11.17 13.50
N MET A 100 -3.16 10.57 12.50
CA MET A 100 -3.26 11.14 11.17
C MET A 100 -4.65 10.94 10.54
N ARG A 101 -4.92 11.71 9.48
CA ARG A 101 -6.13 11.56 8.67
C ARG A 101 -6.02 10.32 7.78
N GLU A 102 -7.11 9.58 7.70
CA GLU A 102 -7.22 8.42 6.83
C GLU A 102 -7.23 8.85 5.35
N PRO A 103 -6.30 8.35 4.51
CA PRO A 103 -6.33 8.58 3.08
C PRO A 103 -7.34 7.65 2.40
N VAL A 104 -8.14 8.20 1.48
CA VAL A 104 -9.12 7.46 0.67
C VAL A 104 -8.77 7.61 -0.80
N PHE A 105 -8.74 6.49 -1.50
CA PHE A 105 -8.40 6.41 -2.92
C PHE A 105 -9.58 5.94 -3.74
N GLU A 106 -9.61 6.34 -5.01
CA GLU A 106 -10.59 5.88 -5.99
C GLU A 106 -9.87 5.48 -7.28
N PHE A 107 -10.35 4.41 -7.91
CA PHE A 107 -9.83 3.98 -9.20
C PHE A 107 -10.42 4.82 -10.33
N VAL A 108 -9.64 5.81 -10.79
CA VAL A 108 -10.01 6.66 -11.92
C VAL A 108 -9.59 5.99 -13.23
N ARG A 109 -10.56 5.67 -14.08
CA ARG A 109 -10.28 5.16 -15.43
C ARG A 109 -9.78 6.29 -16.32
N PRO A 110 -8.87 6.01 -17.28
CA PRO A 110 -8.51 6.98 -18.30
C PRO A 110 -9.77 7.49 -19.01
N PRO A 111 -9.80 8.78 -19.41
CA PRO A 111 -10.93 9.30 -20.16
C PRO A 111 -11.10 8.50 -21.46
N PRO A 112 -12.34 8.27 -21.88
CA PRO A 112 -12.60 7.56 -23.13
C PRO A 112 -11.97 8.31 -24.30
N TYR A 113 -11.33 7.57 -25.21
CA TYR A 113 -10.78 8.17 -26.41
C TYR A 113 -11.91 8.62 -27.34
N HIS A 114 -11.85 9.88 -27.75
CA HIS A 114 -12.67 10.42 -28.83
C HIS A 114 -11.75 10.97 -29.92
N PRO A 115 -11.95 10.58 -31.20
CA PRO A 115 -11.18 11.16 -32.30
C PRO A 115 -11.47 12.66 -32.41
N LYS A 116 -10.58 13.43 -33.05
CA LYS A 116 -10.81 14.87 -33.27
C LYS A 116 -12.17 15.11 -33.92
N GLN A 117 -12.96 16.01 -33.33
CA GLN A 117 -14.28 16.38 -33.85
C GLN A 117 -14.16 16.94 -35.28
N LYS A 118 -15.02 16.45 -36.18
CA LYS A 118 -15.11 16.92 -37.57
C LYS A 118 -16.31 17.84 -37.71
N ARG A 119 -16.15 18.94 -38.45
CA ARG A 119 -17.24 19.89 -38.75
C ARG A 119 -18.41 19.22 -39.46
N PHE A 120 -18.12 18.30 -40.38
CA PHE A 120 -19.11 17.54 -41.13
C PHE A 120 -18.92 16.03 -40.87
N PRO A 121 -19.53 15.47 -39.82
CA PRO A 121 -19.38 14.06 -39.46
C PRO A 121 -20.25 13.16 -40.37
N HIS A 122 -19.85 13.03 -41.64
CA HIS A 122 -20.58 12.27 -42.64
C HIS A 122 -20.83 10.82 -42.19
N ARG A 123 -22.07 10.34 -42.33
CA ARG A 123 -22.55 9.00 -41.93
C ARG A 123 -22.44 8.69 -40.42
N GLN A 124 -22.22 9.69 -39.56
CA GLN A 124 -22.30 9.51 -38.11
C GLN A 124 -23.74 9.67 -37.60
N PRO A 125 -24.12 8.99 -36.51
CA PRO A 125 -25.43 9.16 -35.90
C PRO A 125 -25.54 10.50 -35.17
N LEU A 126 -26.77 10.96 -34.88
CA LEU A 126 -27.04 12.24 -34.19
C LEU A 126 -26.31 12.36 -32.83
N ARG A 127 -26.25 11.26 -32.07
CA ARG A 127 -25.51 11.13 -30.80
C ARG A 127 -23.98 11.36 -30.90
N TYR A 128 -23.46 11.59 -32.10
CA TYR A 128 -22.07 12.01 -32.31
C TYR A 128 -21.78 13.33 -31.59
N LEU A 129 -22.71 14.29 -31.62
CA LEU A 129 -22.53 15.60 -30.98
C LEU A 129 -22.43 15.49 -29.45
N ASP A 130 -23.11 14.50 -28.86
CA ASP A 130 -23.09 14.27 -27.40
C ASP A 130 -21.71 13.82 -26.90
N ARG A 131 -20.88 13.20 -27.76
CA ARG A 131 -19.52 12.78 -27.39
C ARG A 131 -18.58 13.95 -27.08
N TYR A 132 -18.92 15.15 -27.54
CA TYR A 132 -18.12 16.36 -27.37
C TYR A 132 -18.89 17.44 -26.62
N ARG A 133 -20.03 17.07 -25.99
CA ARG A 133 -20.82 17.98 -25.17
C ARG A 133 -20.43 17.79 -23.71
N ASP A 134 -20.01 18.86 -23.04
CA ASP A 134 -19.58 18.79 -21.64
C ASP A 134 -20.77 18.76 -20.67
N SER A 135 -21.82 19.55 -20.94
CA SER A 135 -23.01 19.67 -20.08
C SER A 135 -24.24 19.02 -20.70
N HIS A 136 -25.16 18.55 -19.86
CA HIS A 136 -26.47 18.04 -20.26
C HIS A 136 -27.58 19.10 -20.16
N GLU A 137 -27.27 20.28 -19.61
CA GLU A 137 -28.22 21.38 -19.44
C GLU A 137 -28.35 22.21 -20.73
N PRO A 138 -29.54 22.81 -20.99
CA PRO A 138 -29.74 23.67 -22.14
C PRO A 138 -28.92 24.96 -22.01
N THR A 139 -28.34 25.42 -23.11
CA THR A 139 -27.59 26.67 -23.18
C THR A 139 -28.34 27.69 -24.04
N TYR A 140 -28.48 28.91 -23.51
CA TYR A 140 -29.20 30.01 -24.17
C TYR A 140 -28.27 31.12 -24.71
N GLY A 141 -26.98 31.09 -24.35
CA GLY A 141 -25.98 32.02 -24.89
C GLY A 141 -26.24 33.45 -24.44
N ILE A 142 -26.56 34.34 -25.39
CA ILE A 142 -26.82 35.78 -25.15
C ILE A 142 -28.31 36.09 -24.91
N TYR A 143 -29.17 35.07 -24.97
CA TYR A 143 -30.60 35.19 -24.73
C TYR A 143 -30.95 35.02 -23.26
#